data_AF-A0A3D1PR31-F1
#
_entry.id   AF-A0A3D1PR31-F1
#
_cell.length_a   1.000
_cell.length_b   1.000
_cell.length_c   1.000
_cell.angle_alpha   90.00
_cell.angle_beta   90.00
_cell.angle_gamma   90.00
#
_symmetry.space_group_name_H-M   'P 1'
#
loop_
_entity.id
_entity.type
_entity.pdbx_description
1 polymer ?
#
loop_
_entity_poly.entity_id
_entity_poly.type
_entity_poly.pdbx_seq_one_letter_code
_entity_poly.pdbx_strand_id
1 'polypeptide(L)'
;MKNITIITSTRAEYGLLRPVIQKVAAAQDLQLQLVVTGAHLCARFGNTVQEIEADGLPIAARLPIFEEENPNEPVALTIARTITVFDGYFAAHRPDAVLLLG
;
A
#
# COMPACT_ATOMS: atom_id res chain seq x y z
N MET A 1 -8.40 -20.17 1.45
CA MET A 1 -7.63 -19.17 0.71
C MET A 1 -6.60 -18.56 1.66
N LYS A 2 -5.39 -18.29 1.18
CA LYS A 2 -4.31 -17.64 1.93
C LYS A 2 -4.35 -16.13 1.71
N ASN A 3 -4.28 -15.35 2.78
CA ASN A 3 -4.34 -13.89 2.72
C ASN A 3 -2.94 -13.34 2.43
N ILE A 4 -2.78 -12.71 1.27
CA ILE A 4 -1.50 -12.11 0.84
C ILE A 4 -1.66 -10.59 0.84
N THR A 5 -1.00 -9.93 1.77
CA THR A 5 -0.91 -8.46 1.76
C THR A 5 0.21 -8.04 0.83
N ILE A 6 -0.11 -7.19 -0.15
CA ILE A 6 0.89 -6.53 -0.99
C ILE A 6 0.83 -5.04 -0.66
N ILE A 7 1.97 -4.45 -0.29
CA ILE A 7 2.06 -3.02 0.04
C ILE A 7 2.78 -2.32 -1.10
N THR A 8 2.23 -1.19 -1.55
CA THR A 8 2.89 -0.29 -2.51
C THR A 8 2.83 1.15 -2.00
N SER A 9 3.96 1.86 -2.09
CA SER A 9 4.10 3.21 -1.58
C SER A 9 4.37 4.25 -2.67
N THR A 10 4.86 3.83 -3.84
CA THR A 10 5.19 4.71 -4.96
C THR A 10 4.79 4.12 -6.30
N ARG A 11 4.59 4.98 -7.31
CA ARG A 11 4.33 4.56 -8.69
C ARG A 11 5.42 3.65 -9.26
N ALA A 12 6.69 3.87 -8.88
CA ALA A 12 7.81 3.07 -9.35
C ALA A 12 7.72 1.62 -8.84
N GLU A 13 7.45 1.43 -7.55
CA GLU A 13 7.18 0.11 -6.97
C GLU A 13 5.94 -0.52 -7.60
N TYR A 14 4.84 0.23 -7.70
CA TYR A 14 3.59 -0.28 -8.24
C TYR A 14 3.75 -0.81 -9.66
N GLY A 15 4.49 -0.11 -10.54
CA GLY A 15 4.75 -0.57 -11.90
C GLY A 15 5.41 -1.96 -11.94
N LEU A 16 6.32 -2.24 -11.02
CA LEU A 16 7.00 -3.54 -10.90
C LEU A 16 6.11 -4.61 -10.25
N LEU A 17 5.30 -4.22 -9.25
CA LEU A 17 4.41 -5.13 -8.54
C LEU A 17 3.11 -5.43 -9.30
N ARG A 18 2.71 -4.58 -10.26
CA ARG A 18 1.43 -4.70 -10.97
C ARG A 18 1.17 -6.10 -11.54
N PRO A 19 2.11 -6.77 -12.25
CA PRO A 19 1.89 -8.13 -12.74
C PRO A 19 1.72 -9.16 -11.62
N VAL A 20 2.38 -8.96 -10.48
CA VAL A 20 2.27 -9.84 -9.30
C VAL A 20 0.90 -9.65 -8.65
N ILE A 21 0.48 -8.41 -8.43
CA ILE A 21 -0.83 -8.07 -7.85
C ILE A 21 -1.96 -8.68 -8.68
N GLN A 22 -1.91 -8.54 -10.01
CA GLN A 22 -2.91 -9.11 -10.91
C GLN A 22 -2.97 -10.65 -10.84
N LYS A 23 -1.81 -11.31 -10.76
CA LYS A 23 -1.76 -12.78 -10.61
C LYS A 23 -2.31 -13.25 -9.26
N VAL A 24 -2.00 -12.54 -8.17
CA VAL A 24 -2.54 -12.85 -6.85
C VAL A 24 -4.05 -12.61 -6.79
N ALA A 25 -4.55 -11.53 -7.42
CA ALA A 25 -5.99 -11.25 -7.50
C ALA A 25 -6.78 -12.31 -8.29
N ALA A 26 -6.15 -12.95 -9.30
CA ALA A 26 -6.77 -13.96 -10.14
C ALA A 26 -6.65 -15.39 -9.60
N ALA A 27 -5.83 -15.62 -8.58
CA ALA A 27 -5.59 -16.95 -8.02
C ALA A 27 -6.79 -17.42 -7.17
N GLN A 28 -7.17 -18.70 -7.29
CA GLN A 28 -8.33 -19.26 -6.58
C GLN A 28 -8.02 -19.65 -5.13
N ASP A 29 -6.74 -19.83 -4.81
CA ASP A 29 -6.26 -20.24 -3.50
C ASP A 29 -5.69 -19.07 -2.68
N LEU A 30 -5.59 -17.88 -3.27
CA LEU A 30 -5.10 -16.66 -2.63
C LEU A 30 -6.20 -15.61 -2.52
N GLN A 31 -6.11 -14.78 -1.48
CA GLN A 31 -6.91 -13.59 -1.30
C GLN A 31 -5.98 -12.38 -1.23
N LEU A 32 -6.09 -11.49 -2.23
CA LEU A 32 -5.33 -10.26 -2.28
C LEU A 32 -5.80 -9.27 -1.21
N GLN A 33 -4.85 -8.72 -0.45
CA GLN A 33 -5.03 -7.53 0.37
C GLN A 33 -4.07 -6.45 -0.11
N LEU A 34 -4.48 -5.66 -1.11
CA LEU A 34 -3.66 -4.56 -1.63
C LEU A 34 -3.75 -3.36 -0.69
N VAL A 35 -2.62 -3.00 -0.08
CA VAL A 35 -2.48 -1.86 0.82
C VAL A 35 -1.71 -0.77 0.08
N VAL A 36 -2.31 0.42 0.01
CA VAL A 36 -1.73 1.58 -0.65
C VAL A 36 -1.35 2.61 0.40
N THR A 37 -0.14 3.14 0.32
CA THR A 37 0.40 4.14 1.26
C THR A 37 1.30 5.15 0.55
N GLY A 38 1.96 6.01 1.33
CA GLY A 38 3.03 6.90 0.86
C GLY A 38 2.60 7.85 -0.25
N ALA A 39 3.42 7.92 -1.30
CA ALA A 39 3.27 8.86 -2.40
C ALA A 39 1.99 8.64 -3.22
N HIS A 40 1.45 7.41 -3.22
CA HIS A 40 0.17 7.15 -3.89
C HIS A 40 -0.99 7.97 -3.33
N LEU A 41 -0.99 8.23 -2.03
CA LEU A 41 -2.08 8.92 -1.32
C LEU A 41 -1.83 10.42 -1.13
N CYS A 42 -0.76 10.96 -1.73
CA CYS A 42 -0.34 12.33 -1.48
C CYS A 42 -0.48 13.20 -2.73
N ALA A 43 -1.24 14.29 -2.62
CA ALA A 43 -1.50 15.20 -3.73
C ALA A 43 -0.21 15.83 -4.28
N ARG A 44 0.77 16.11 -3.43
CA ARG A 44 2.08 16.65 -3.84
C ARG A 44 2.87 15.71 -4.75
N PHE A 45 2.60 14.40 -4.67
CA PHE A 45 3.22 13.39 -5.51
C PHE A 45 2.30 12.89 -6.62
N GLY A 46 1.21 13.63 -6.90
CA GLY A 46 0.32 13.39 -8.02
C GLY A 46 -0.80 12.39 -7.76
N ASN A 47 -1.05 11.99 -6.50
CA ASN A 47 -2.11 11.05 -6.12
C ASN A 47 -2.15 9.76 -6.95
N THR A 48 -1.01 9.12 -7.16
CA THR A 48 -0.89 7.98 -8.08
C THR A 48 -1.72 6.74 -7.70
N VAL A 49 -2.45 6.74 -6.57
CA VAL A 49 -3.53 5.77 -6.28
C VAL A 49 -4.59 5.70 -7.38
N GLN A 50 -4.87 6.80 -8.10
CA GLN A 50 -5.84 6.76 -9.20
C GLN A 50 -5.42 5.85 -10.35
N GLU A 51 -4.12 5.65 -10.57
CA GLU A 51 -3.62 4.68 -11.56
C GLU A 51 -3.97 3.24 -11.15
N ILE A 52 -3.88 2.94 -9.85
CA ILE A 52 -4.25 1.63 -9.28
C ILE A 52 -5.76 1.38 -9.42
N GLU A 53 -6.57 2.41 -9.16
CA GLU A 53 -8.03 2.35 -9.31
C GLU A 53 -8.45 2.20 -10.77
N ALA A 54 -7.79 2.90 -11.70
CA ALA A 54 -8.02 2.79 -13.13
C ALA A 54 -7.69 1.39 -13.68
N ASP A 55 -6.73 0.70 -13.05
CA ASP A 55 -6.38 -0.69 -13.37
C ASP A 55 -7.41 -1.70 -12.84
N GLY A 56 -8.46 -1.25 -12.13
CA GLY A 56 -9.55 -2.09 -11.61
C GLY A 56 -9.14 -2.97 -10.44
N LEU A 57 -8.01 -2.69 -9.79
CA LEU A 57 -7.50 -3.48 -8.67
C LEU A 57 -8.21 -3.10 -7.36
N PRO A 58 -8.69 -4.08 -6.56
CA PRO A 58 -9.35 -3.80 -5.30
C PRO A 58 -8.32 -3.35 -4.25
N ILE A 59 -8.45 -2.10 -3.79
CA ILE A 59 -7.65 -1.57 -2.68
C ILE A 59 -8.31 -1.96 -1.36
N ALA A 60 -7.65 -2.82 -0.60
CA ALA A 60 -8.12 -3.30 0.71
C ALA A 60 -7.97 -2.23 1.79
N ALA A 61 -6.90 -1.44 1.76
CA ALA A 61 -6.72 -0.32 2.69
C ALA A 61 -5.89 0.81 2.08
N ARG A 62 -6.21 2.04 2.49
CA ARG A 62 -5.42 3.24 2.23
C ARG A 62 -4.87 3.71 3.57
N LEU A 63 -3.55 3.71 3.71
CA LEU A 63 -2.85 4.03 4.95
C LEU A 63 -2.01 5.30 4.75
N PRO A 64 -2.54 6.51 5.02
CA PRO A 64 -1.78 7.74 4.87
C PRO A 64 -0.67 7.82 5.93
N ILE A 65 0.55 8.16 5.50
CA ILE A 65 1.74 8.25 6.37
C ILE A 65 2.42 9.63 6.33
N PHE A 66 2.07 10.46 5.35
CA PHE A 66 2.55 11.84 5.26
C PHE A 66 1.58 12.80 5.94
N GLU A 67 2.13 13.87 6.51
CA GLU A 67 1.37 14.99 7.01
C GLU A 67 1.20 16.03 5.90
N GLU A 68 -0.04 16.24 5.46
CA GLU A 68 -0.30 17.13 4.31
C GLU A 68 0.08 18.58 4.60
N GLU A 69 -0.10 19.03 5.85
CA GLU A 69 0.17 20.39 6.29
C GLU A 69 1.65 20.65 6.61
N ASN A 70 2.46 19.60 6.77
CA ASN A 70 3.88 19.72 7.08
C ASN A 70 4.76 19.06 6.02
N PRO A 71 4.95 19.71 4.85
CA PRO A 71 5.65 19.12 3.72
C PRO A 71 7.14 18.85 3.95
N ASN A 72 7.72 19.45 4.98
CA ASN A 72 9.12 19.37 5.36
C ASN A 72 9.32 18.56 6.65
N GLU A 73 8.34 17.73 7.01
CA GLU A 73 8.43 16.83 8.16
C GLU A 73 9.73 16.00 8.10
N PRO A 74 10.48 15.89 9.21
CA PRO A 74 11.60 14.96 9.30
C PRO A 74 11.18 13.52 8.97
N VAL A 75 11.95 12.85 8.11
CA VAL A 75 11.68 11.47 7.67
C VAL A 75 11.47 10.51 8.86
N ALA A 76 12.18 10.73 9.97
CA ALA A 76 12.02 9.93 11.18
C ALA A 76 10.58 9.95 11.75
N LEU A 77 9.89 11.08 11.67
CA LEU A 77 8.49 11.18 12.12
C LEU A 77 7.55 10.43 11.16
N THR A 78 7.78 10.53 9.85
CA THR A 78 7.04 9.74 8.86
C THR A 78 7.23 8.23 9.09
N ILE A 79 8.44 7.78 9.41
CA ILE A 79 8.72 6.37 9.75
C ILE A 79 7.96 5.97 11.02
N ALA A 80 8.03 6.77 12.08
CA ALA A 80 7.31 6.49 13.32
C ALA A 80 5.78 6.41 13.09
N ARG A 81 5.23 7.34 12.29
CA ARG A 81 3.81 7.32 11.90
C ARG A 81 3.48 6.06 11.09
N THR A 82 4.35 5.67 10.16
CA THR A 82 4.19 4.45 9.36
C THR A 82 4.07 3.23 10.27
N ILE A 83 4.97 3.08 11.25
CA ILE A 83 4.93 1.96 12.21
C ILE A 83 3.58 1.94 12.95
N THR A 84 3.14 3.07 13.49
CA THR A 84 1.87 3.16 14.24
C THR A 84 0.65 2.85 13.37
N VAL A 85 0.61 3.35 12.14
CA VAL A 85 -0.51 3.12 11.22
C VAL A 85 -0.57 1.65 10.79
N PHE A 86 0.58 1.03 10.50
CA PHE A 86 0.64 -0.38 10.13
C PHE A 86 0.40 -1.32 11.32
N ASP A 87 0.77 -0.94 12.55
CA ASP A 87 0.39 -1.67 13.76
C ASP A 87 -1.14 -1.80 13.87
N GLY A 88 -1.86 -0.68 13.74
CA GLY A 88 -3.31 -0.69 13.73
C GLY A 88 -3.90 -1.57 12.62
N TYR A 89 -3.33 -1.51 11.41
CA TYR A 89 -3.76 -2.37 10.30
C TYR A 89 -3.55 -3.86 10.61
N PHE A 90 -2.34 -4.26 11.04
CA PHE A 90 -2.00 -5.66 11.28
C PHE A 90 -2.59 -6.24 12.57
N ALA A 91 -2.95 -5.41 13.55
CA ALA A 91 -3.72 -5.83 14.70
C ALA A 91 -5.13 -6.30 14.28
N ALA A 92 -5.75 -5.62 13.31
CA ALA A 92 -7.06 -5.96 12.77
C ALA A 92 -7.02 -7.00 11.64
N HIS A 93 -5.92 -7.08 10.88
CA HIS A 93 -5.77 -7.94 9.71
C HIS A 93 -4.54 -8.83 9.86
N ARG A 94 -4.72 -10.14 9.86
CA ARG A 94 -3.61 -11.11 9.95
C ARG A 94 -3.37 -11.78 8.59
N PRO A 95 -2.45 -11.27 7.77
CA PRO A 95 -2.07 -11.95 6.54
C PRO A 95 -1.24 -13.20 6.81
N ASP A 96 -1.30 -14.15 5.90
CA ASP A 96 -0.38 -15.30 5.88
C ASP A 96 1.01 -14.89 5.36
N ALA A 97 1.08 -13.87 4.49
CA ALA A 97 2.32 -13.30 4.00
C ALA A 97 2.16 -11.82 3.64
N VAL A 98 3.26 -11.07 3.78
CA VAL A 98 3.38 -9.67 3.34
C VAL A 98 4.45 -9.59 2.28
N LEU A 99 4.11 -9.02 1.11
CA LEU A 99 5.04 -8.70 0.05
C LEU A 99 5.37 -7.20 0.07
N LEU A 100 6.66 -6.92 0.18
CA LEU A 100 7.27 -5.60 0.07
C LEU A 100 8.30 -5.64 -1.06
N LEU A 101 8.45 -4.53 -1.77
CA LEU A 101 9.51 -4.31 -2.75
C LEU A 101 10.36 -3.13 -2.23
N GLY A 102 11.66 -3.11 -2.51
CA GLY A 102 12.58 -2.06 -2.08
C GLY A 102 13.72 -1.88 -3.06
#